data_AF-A0A847E3K3-F1
#
_entry.id   AF-A0A847E3K3-F1
#
_cell.length_a   1.000
_cell.length_b   1.000
_cell.length_c   1.000
_cell.angle_alpha   90.00
_cell.angle_beta   90.00
_cell.angle_gamma   90.00
#
_symmetry.space_group_name_H-M   'P 1'
#
loop_
_entity.id
_entity.type
_entity.pdbx_description
1 polymer ?
#
loop_
_entity_poly.entity_id
_entity_poly.type
_entity_poly.pdbx_seq_one_letter_code
_entity_poly.pdbx_strand_id
1 'polypeptide(L)'
;GGYKVSGGLHGVGASVVNALSEFLEVNICLNGKKYFQRFECGGKSVEPLKIIGECSEEISGTIVSFKADPSVFEETTEYEYDILRVRIRELAFLNKGIKFVLTDNRENKKSENFVYQGGIAEYVSLLNKNKETVNKEVIYFEGSEDDIELEIALQYNNGYVANVYSFVNNINTYEGGTHDEGVKRALTRIVNNYAKKSNFLKTNDEAFTSDDIREGLTMIISVKHPNPQFEGQTKTKLGNIEVRKISDNLFAKGFERFLLENPDESKKIMEKIFTAAKARLAAKKARELTRRKSALEISSLPGKLADCSSKDASVSELFIVEGDSAGGSAKGGRDSKTQAILPLKGKILNVEKARLDKILGNNEIRSLITAIGTGIGDEFDIEKIRYHKIIIMTDADVDGAHITTLLLTFFYRFFRTLIEKGYIYIAQPPLYSIEYGKNKEYALGDKELEEIVKKYPEGAKLNVSRNKGLGEMNPEELNETTMDIENRYLIKVNIEDAIRADQVFSILMGEDVEPRRNFIEENALFVKDLDI
;
A
#
# COMPACT_ATOMS: atom_id res chain seq x y z
N GLY A 1 6.32 -29.67 -17.57
CA GLY A 1 6.85 -28.29 -17.66
C GLY A 1 8.33 -28.32 -17.32
N GLY A 2 9.16 -27.51 -17.98
CA GLY A 2 10.63 -27.57 -17.86
C GLY A 2 11.25 -26.77 -16.70
N TYR A 3 10.46 -26.16 -15.82
CA TYR A 3 10.96 -25.31 -14.73
C TYR A 3 10.81 -25.99 -13.37
N LYS A 4 11.91 -26.06 -12.60
CA LYS A 4 11.93 -26.59 -11.23
C LYS A 4 11.19 -25.66 -10.25
N VAL A 5 11.36 -24.35 -10.41
CA VAL A 5 10.69 -23.30 -9.61
C VAL A 5 10.30 -22.17 -10.56
N SER A 6 9.05 -21.71 -10.49
CA SER A 6 8.59 -20.54 -11.25
C SER A 6 7.35 -19.89 -10.61
N GLY A 7 7.19 -18.57 -10.76
CA GLY A 7 5.98 -17.87 -10.29
C GLY A 7 4.77 -18.02 -11.24
N GLY A 8 5.03 -18.31 -12.52
CA GLY A 8 4.02 -18.42 -13.57
C GLY A 8 3.47 -19.84 -13.72
N LEU A 9 2.39 -20.18 -13.02
CA LEU A 9 1.81 -21.52 -13.04
C LEU A 9 0.73 -21.76 -14.12
N HIS A 10 0.08 -20.71 -14.61
CA HIS A 10 -1.14 -20.85 -15.43
C HIS A 10 -0.89 -20.76 -16.94
N GLY A 11 0.30 -20.35 -17.39
CA GLY A 11 0.66 -20.26 -18.82
C GLY A 11 -0.08 -19.19 -19.65
N VAL A 12 -1.04 -18.46 -19.08
CA VAL A 12 -1.87 -17.47 -19.82
C VAL A 12 -1.31 -16.04 -19.84
N GLY A 13 -0.30 -15.73 -19.04
CA GLY A 13 0.18 -14.34 -18.88
C GLY A 13 0.64 -13.72 -20.20
N ALA A 14 1.53 -14.39 -20.93
CA ALA A 14 2.05 -13.90 -22.21
C ALA A 14 0.96 -13.81 -23.29
N SER A 15 -0.03 -14.71 -23.29
CA SER A 15 -1.15 -14.65 -24.23
C SER A 15 -2.09 -13.48 -23.95
N VAL A 16 -2.28 -13.08 -22.69
CA VAL A 16 -3.06 -11.89 -22.35
C VAL A 16 -2.34 -10.64 -22.85
N VAL A 17 -1.02 -10.51 -22.62
CA VAL A 17 -0.25 -9.39 -23.18
C VAL A 17 -0.39 -9.32 -24.70
N ASN A 18 -0.29 -10.46 -25.39
CA ASN A 18 -0.48 -10.53 -26.84
C ASN A 18 -1.89 -10.10 -27.28
N ALA A 19 -2.92 -10.47 -26.54
CA ALA A 19 -4.31 -10.13 -26.85
C ALA A 19 -4.62 -8.64 -26.63
N LEU A 20 -3.94 -7.97 -25.70
CA LEU A 20 -4.16 -6.56 -25.34
C LEU A 20 -3.14 -5.60 -25.99
N SER A 21 -2.41 -6.07 -27.00
CA SER A 21 -1.41 -5.27 -27.70
C SER A 21 -1.86 -4.96 -29.13
N GLU A 22 -1.58 -3.76 -29.60
CA GLU A 22 -1.71 -3.36 -31.00
C GLU A 22 -0.84 -4.29 -31.88
N PHE A 23 0.40 -4.52 -31.42
CA PHE A 23 1.29 -5.54 -31.97
C PHE A 23 2.16 -6.17 -30.88
N LEU A 24 2.60 -7.40 -31.13
CA LEU A 24 3.64 -8.08 -30.35
C LEU A 24 4.62 -8.78 -31.29
N GLU A 25 5.91 -8.56 -31.06
CA GLU A 25 7.03 -9.15 -31.79
C GLU A 25 7.89 -10.00 -30.87
N VAL A 26 8.27 -11.19 -31.34
CA VAL A 26 9.14 -12.11 -30.63
C VAL A 26 10.36 -12.40 -31.50
N ASN A 27 11.54 -12.09 -30.97
CA ASN A 27 12.83 -12.43 -31.57
C ASN A 27 13.54 -13.45 -30.68
N ILE A 28 13.88 -14.63 -31.20
CA ILE A 28 14.49 -15.72 -30.44
C ILE A 28 15.84 -16.07 -31.05
N CYS A 29 16.90 -16.07 -30.24
CA CYS A 29 18.19 -16.67 -30.59
C CYS A 29 18.26 -18.05 -29.91
N LEU A 30 18.29 -19.13 -30.70
CA LEU A 30 18.38 -20.50 -30.19
C LEU A 30 19.10 -21.40 -31.19
N ASN A 31 20.08 -22.18 -30.71
CA ASN A 31 20.85 -23.15 -31.52
C ASN A 31 21.45 -22.52 -32.79
N GLY A 32 22.10 -21.36 -32.64
CA GLY A 32 22.74 -20.64 -33.75
C GLY A 32 21.79 -19.95 -34.73
N LYS A 33 20.47 -19.98 -34.49
CA LYS A 33 19.45 -19.41 -35.40
C LYS A 33 18.65 -18.30 -34.74
N LYS A 34 18.35 -17.25 -35.51
CA LYS A 34 17.43 -16.17 -35.17
C LYS A 34 16.05 -16.46 -35.73
N TYR A 35 15.06 -16.57 -34.86
CA TYR A 35 13.66 -16.72 -35.22
C TYR A 35 12.91 -15.42 -34.97
N PHE A 36 11.91 -15.13 -35.79
CA PHE A 36 11.03 -13.98 -35.65
C PHE A 36 9.58 -14.39 -35.88
N GLN A 37 8.69 -13.82 -35.07
CA GLN A 37 7.25 -13.90 -35.25
C GLN A 37 6.60 -12.60 -34.78
N ARG A 38 5.57 -12.15 -35.52
CA ARG A 38 4.77 -10.97 -35.20
C ARG A 38 3.30 -11.33 -35.11
N PHE A 39 2.63 -10.73 -34.14
CA PHE A 39 1.21 -10.87 -33.85
C PHE A 39 0.54 -9.50 -33.86
N GLU A 40 -0.69 -9.44 -34.37
CA GLU A 40 -1.52 -8.23 -34.44
C GLU A 40 -3.00 -8.60 -34.20
N CYS A 41 -3.88 -7.61 -34.09
CA CYS A 41 -5.34 -7.80 -34.00
C CYS A 41 -5.77 -8.80 -32.90
N GLY A 42 -5.34 -8.57 -31.66
CA GLY A 42 -5.67 -9.43 -30.53
C GLY A 42 -4.90 -10.76 -30.52
N GLY A 43 -3.65 -10.74 -30.97
CA GLY A 43 -2.72 -11.87 -30.89
C GLY A 43 -2.76 -12.86 -32.06
N LYS A 44 -3.34 -12.48 -33.20
CA LYS A 44 -3.31 -13.31 -34.42
C LYS A 44 -1.93 -13.22 -35.08
N SER A 45 -1.38 -14.37 -35.45
CA SER A 45 -0.10 -14.44 -36.15
C SER A 45 -0.21 -13.78 -37.52
N VAL A 46 0.62 -12.78 -37.78
CA VAL A 46 0.71 -12.13 -39.10
C VAL A 46 1.35 -13.10 -40.11
N GLU A 47 2.40 -13.78 -39.67
CA GLU A 47 3.13 -14.80 -40.43
C GLU A 47 3.53 -15.97 -39.52
N PRO A 48 3.79 -17.17 -40.07
CA PRO A 48 4.41 -18.26 -39.32
C PRO A 48 5.80 -17.89 -38.79
N LEU A 49 6.25 -18.55 -37.71
CA LEU A 49 7.60 -18.40 -37.16
C LEU A 49 8.64 -18.68 -38.26
N LYS A 50 9.48 -17.69 -38.56
CA LYS A 50 10.49 -17.76 -39.62
C LYS A 50 11.90 -17.57 -39.08
N ILE A 51 12.87 -18.21 -39.72
CA ILE A 51 14.29 -17.96 -39.48
C ILE A 51 14.68 -16.71 -40.24
N ILE A 52 15.11 -15.67 -39.53
CA ILE A 52 15.51 -14.37 -40.12
C ILE A 52 17.02 -14.18 -40.19
N GLY A 53 17.79 -15.15 -39.68
CA GLY A 53 19.24 -15.14 -39.77
C GLY A 53 19.91 -16.09 -38.78
N GLU A 54 21.20 -15.90 -38.60
CA GLU A 54 22.03 -16.67 -37.67
C GLU A 54 22.43 -15.83 -36.46
N CYS A 55 22.67 -16.49 -35.33
CA CYS A 55 23.26 -15.91 -34.12
C CYS A 55 24.44 -16.78 -33.68
N SER A 56 25.32 -16.23 -32.82
CA SER A 56 26.38 -17.05 -32.20
C SER A 56 25.75 -18.22 -31.44
N GLU A 57 26.37 -19.40 -31.50
CA GLU A 57 25.93 -20.58 -30.73
C GLU A 57 26.02 -20.35 -29.21
N GLU A 58 26.87 -19.43 -28.78
CA GLU A 58 27.03 -19.04 -27.37
C GLU A 58 25.88 -18.16 -26.86
N ILE A 59 25.03 -17.65 -27.76
CA ILE A 59 23.94 -16.74 -27.42
C ILE A 59 22.61 -17.49 -27.51
N SER A 60 21.96 -17.66 -26.37
CA SER A 60 20.55 -18.05 -26.27
C SER A 60 19.76 -16.96 -25.57
N GLY A 61 18.61 -16.56 -26.14
CA GLY A 61 17.78 -15.55 -25.51
C GLY A 61 16.54 -15.19 -26.32
N THR A 62 15.61 -14.50 -25.67
CA THR A 62 14.35 -14.06 -26.27
C THR A 62 14.16 -12.58 -25.99
N ILE A 63 13.81 -11.83 -27.03
CA ILE A 63 13.39 -10.43 -26.95
C ILE A 63 11.92 -10.40 -27.32
N VAL A 64 11.11 -9.81 -26.44
CA VAL A 64 9.69 -9.56 -26.67
C VAL A 64 9.49 -8.06 -26.70
N SER A 65 8.85 -7.56 -27.76
CA SER A 65 8.50 -6.15 -27.93
C SER A 65 7.01 -6.06 -28.19
N PHE A 66 6.31 -5.17 -27.50
CA PHE A 66 4.87 -5.00 -27.68
C PHE A 66 4.48 -3.56 -27.46
N LYS A 67 3.31 -3.18 -27.99
CA LYS A 67 2.70 -1.86 -27.80
C LYS A 67 1.26 -2.05 -27.33
N ALA A 68 0.91 -1.45 -26.20
CA ALA A 68 -0.46 -1.51 -25.67
C ALA A 68 -1.48 -0.98 -26.69
N ASP A 69 -2.64 -1.65 -26.78
CA ASP A 69 -3.72 -1.27 -27.70
C ASP A 69 -4.52 -0.07 -27.15
N PRO A 70 -4.51 1.10 -27.83
CA PRO A 70 -5.25 2.28 -27.37
C PRO A 70 -6.77 2.12 -27.43
N SER A 71 -7.29 1.09 -28.12
CA SER A 71 -8.73 0.77 -28.10
C SER A 71 -9.17 0.03 -26.83
N VAL A 72 -8.22 -0.49 -26.05
CA VAL A 72 -8.48 -1.19 -24.78
C VAL A 72 -8.07 -0.32 -23.60
N PHE A 73 -6.92 0.36 -23.70
CA PHE A 73 -6.39 1.22 -22.64
C PHE A 73 -6.79 2.68 -22.88
N GLU A 74 -7.98 3.05 -22.41
CA GLU A 74 -8.57 4.39 -22.64
C GLU A 74 -7.91 5.51 -21.81
N GLU A 75 -7.40 5.18 -20.61
CA GLU A 75 -6.79 6.17 -19.71
C GLU A 75 -5.40 6.62 -20.18
N THR A 76 -4.52 5.66 -20.47
CA THR A 76 -3.17 5.94 -20.96
C THR A 76 -2.53 4.69 -21.59
N THR A 77 -1.73 4.91 -22.62
CA THR A 77 -0.78 3.93 -23.18
C THR A 77 0.67 4.27 -22.85
N GLU A 78 0.90 5.34 -22.09
CA GLU A 78 2.23 5.78 -21.70
C GLU A 78 2.70 5.05 -20.45
N TYR A 79 3.87 4.39 -20.55
CA TYR A 79 4.49 3.72 -19.41
C TYR A 79 5.26 4.72 -18.55
N GLU A 80 4.96 4.74 -17.26
CA GLU A 80 5.67 5.54 -16.27
C GLU A 80 6.97 4.85 -15.82
N TYR A 81 8.10 5.54 -16.04
CA TYR A 81 9.45 4.98 -15.81
C TYR A 81 9.68 4.58 -14.36
N ASP A 82 9.22 5.40 -13.41
CA ASP A 82 9.49 5.19 -11.99
C ASP A 82 8.76 3.96 -11.41
N ILE A 83 7.58 3.63 -11.94
CA ILE A 83 6.88 2.38 -11.59
C ILE A 83 7.73 1.17 -11.99
N LEU A 84 8.19 1.14 -13.25
CA LEU A 84 9.01 0.06 -13.78
C LEU A 84 10.35 -0.03 -13.06
N ARG A 85 10.96 1.12 -12.77
CA ARG A 85 12.23 1.23 -12.04
C ARG A 85 12.14 0.59 -10.67
N VAL A 86 11.11 0.91 -9.88
CA VAL A 86 10.91 0.32 -8.55
C VAL A 86 10.73 -1.19 -8.64
N ARG A 87 9.88 -1.67 -9.55
CA ARG A 87 9.59 -3.09 -9.71
C ARG A 87 10.81 -3.89 -10.19
N ILE A 88 11.57 -3.37 -11.14
CA ILE A 88 12.78 -4.02 -11.66
C ILE A 88 13.87 -4.07 -10.58
N ARG A 89 14.00 -3.00 -9.79
CA ARG A 89 14.97 -2.94 -8.70
C ARG A 89 14.64 -3.97 -7.61
N GLU A 90 13.37 -4.14 -7.26
CA GLU A 90 12.92 -5.20 -6.35
C GLU A 90 13.30 -6.60 -6.89
N LEU A 91 13.01 -6.87 -8.16
CA LEU A 91 13.39 -8.14 -8.79
C LEU A 91 14.90 -8.37 -8.78
N ALA A 92 15.70 -7.32 -8.96
CA ALA A 92 17.15 -7.41 -8.88
C ALA A 92 17.64 -7.78 -7.47
N PHE A 93 16.98 -7.32 -6.40
CA PHE A 93 17.29 -7.73 -5.04
C PHE A 93 16.89 -9.18 -4.75
N LEU A 94 15.75 -9.62 -5.28
CA LEU A 94 15.27 -10.99 -5.09
C LEU A 94 16.09 -12.02 -5.87
N ASN A 95 16.84 -11.59 -6.89
CA ASN A 95 17.64 -12.47 -7.75
C ASN A 95 19.12 -12.06 -7.77
N LYS A 96 19.87 -12.56 -6.78
CA LYS A 96 21.30 -12.30 -6.62
C LYS A 96 22.09 -12.50 -7.91
N GLY A 97 22.89 -11.50 -8.27
CA GLY A 97 23.80 -11.56 -9.41
C GLY A 97 23.15 -11.44 -10.80
N ILE A 98 21.82 -11.37 -10.90
CA ILE A 98 21.15 -11.10 -12.17
C ILE A 98 21.20 -9.59 -12.44
N LYS A 99 21.71 -9.23 -13.62
CA LYS A 99 21.74 -7.84 -14.09
C LYS A 99 20.44 -7.51 -14.81
N PHE A 100 19.73 -6.51 -14.30
CA PHE A 100 18.61 -5.88 -14.98
C PHE A 100 19.06 -4.52 -15.54
N VAL A 101 18.57 -4.18 -16.73
CA VAL A 101 18.81 -2.88 -17.38
C VAL A 101 17.46 -2.29 -17.73
N LEU A 102 17.17 -1.11 -17.21
CA LEU A 102 16.01 -0.32 -17.61
C LEU A 102 16.50 0.87 -18.43
N THR A 103 15.96 1.04 -19.62
CA THR A 103 16.30 2.15 -20.52
C THR A 103 15.03 2.80 -21.06
N ASP A 104 14.89 4.10 -20.84
CA ASP A 104 13.88 4.93 -21.47
C ASP A 104 14.50 5.60 -22.71
N ASN A 105 13.96 5.32 -23.90
CA ASN A 105 14.45 5.88 -25.16
C ASN A 105 13.66 7.12 -25.64
N ARG A 106 12.78 7.70 -24.81
CA ARG A 106 12.10 8.99 -25.08
C ARG A 106 13.09 10.17 -24.96
N GLU A 107 12.62 11.40 -25.14
CA GLU A 107 13.46 12.61 -25.31
C GLU A 107 14.50 12.84 -24.19
N ASN A 108 14.19 12.43 -22.95
CA ASN A 108 15.13 12.45 -21.82
C ASN A 108 15.68 11.05 -21.56
N LYS A 109 16.57 10.56 -22.44
CA LYS A 109 17.09 9.20 -22.37
C LYS A 109 17.69 8.90 -20.98
N LYS A 110 17.05 7.99 -20.25
CA LYS A 110 17.49 7.51 -18.93
C LYS A 110 17.87 6.04 -19.04
N SER A 111 18.95 5.65 -18.37
CA SER A 111 19.31 4.23 -18.29
C SER A 111 19.91 3.91 -16.93
N GLU A 112 19.37 2.89 -16.27
CA GLU A 112 19.85 2.41 -14.98
C GLU A 112 20.16 0.92 -15.05
N ASN A 113 21.23 0.52 -14.36
CA ASN A 113 21.63 -0.88 -14.20
C ASN A 113 21.37 -1.30 -12.75
N PHE A 114 20.70 -2.44 -12.57
CA PHE A 114 20.44 -3.03 -11.26
C PHE A 114 21.12 -4.39 -11.18
N VAL A 115 22.07 -4.52 -10.26
CA VAL A 115 22.75 -5.77 -9.94
C VAL A 115 23.13 -5.73 -8.47
N TYR A 116 22.65 -6.71 -7.72
CA TYR A 116 22.85 -6.79 -6.27
C TYR A 116 23.38 -8.17 -5.91
N GLN A 117 24.45 -8.22 -5.12
CA GLN A 117 25.14 -9.48 -4.79
C GLN A 117 24.67 -10.02 -3.43
N GLY A 118 24.41 -9.13 -2.48
CA GLY A 118 23.84 -9.44 -1.17
C GLY A 118 22.32 -9.64 -1.17
N GLY A 119 21.66 -9.49 -2.33
CA GLY A 119 20.25 -9.82 -2.51
C GLY A 119 19.32 -9.10 -1.55
N ILE A 120 18.43 -9.84 -0.88
CA ILE A 120 17.45 -9.26 0.05
C ILE A 120 18.09 -8.58 1.27
N ALA A 121 19.33 -8.89 1.63
CA ALA A 121 20.03 -8.20 2.72
C ALA A 121 20.33 -6.74 2.35
N GLU A 122 20.82 -6.51 1.12
CA GLU A 122 21.00 -5.14 0.59
C GLU A 122 19.66 -4.42 0.46
N TYR A 123 18.58 -5.16 0.19
CA TYR A 123 17.24 -4.58 0.12
C TYR A 123 16.76 -4.08 1.49
N VAL A 124 16.97 -4.84 2.56
CA VAL A 124 16.68 -4.37 3.93
C VAL A 124 17.52 -3.14 4.27
N SER A 125 18.81 -3.12 3.90
CA SER A 125 19.66 -1.94 4.09
C SER A 125 19.12 -0.72 3.34
N LEU A 126 18.63 -0.90 2.10
CA LEU A 126 18.01 0.18 1.34
C LEU A 126 16.75 0.72 2.02
N LEU A 127 15.88 -0.17 2.51
CA LEU A 127 14.64 0.21 3.20
C LEU A 127 14.90 0.92 4.53
N ASN A 128 16.03 0.63 5.17
CA ASN A 128 16.49 1.30 6.39
C ASN A 128 17.40 2.51 6.12
N LYS A 129 17.70 2.88 4.86
CA LYS A 129 18.68 3.93 4.53
C LYS A 129 18.40 5.27 5.23
N ASN A 130 17.14 5.65 5.38
CA ASN A 130 16.71 6.89 6.03
C ASN A 130 16.20 6.67 7.47
N LYS A 131 16.62 5.57 8.11
CA LYS A 131 16.20 5.18 9.46
C LYS A 131 17.43 4.92 10.32
N GLU A 132 17.36 5.31 11.60
CA GLU A 132 18.43 4.99 12.55
C GLU A 132 18.31 3.52 12.97
N THR A 133 19.28 2.69 12.60
CA THR A 133 19.27 1.24 12.85
C THR A 133 19.67 0.91 14.28
N VAL A 134 18.97 -0.04 14.91
CA VAL A 134 19.26 -0.55 16.26
C VAL A 134 20.44 -1.52 16.23
N ASN A 135 20.40 -2.49 15.31
CA ASN A 135 21.49 -3.41 15.08
C ASN A 135 22.30 -3.02 13.84
N LYS A 136 23.62 -3.14 13.92
CA LYS A 136 24.57 -2.64 12.90
C LYS A 136 24.43 -3.38 11.57
N GLU A 137 24.54 -4.70 11.62
CA GLU A 137 24.51 -5.56 10.45
C GLU A 137 23.11 -6.09 10.20
N VAL A 138 22.72 -6.21 8.93
CA VAL A 138 21.48 -6.90 8.55
C VAL A 138 21.61 -8.37 8.90
N ILE A 139 20.63 -8.89 9.62
CA ILE A 139 20.59 -10.28 10.01
C ILE A 139 20.05 -11.06 8.82
N TYR A 140 20.82 -12.04 8.35
CA TYR A 140 20.53 -12.76 7.13
C TYR A 140 20.57 -14.28 7.35
N PHE A 141 19.57 -14.97 6.80
CA PHE A 141 19.43 -16.42 6.86
C PHE A 141 19.04 -16.97 5.49
N GLU A 142 19.65 -18.10 5.13
CA GLU A 142 19.31 -18.89 3.95
C GLU A 142 19.23 -20.36 4.37
N GLY A 143 18.22 -21.07 3.88
CA GLY A 143 18.06 -22.48 4.13
C GLY A 143 17.11 -23.14 3.14
N SER A 144 17.19 -24.45 3.04
CA SER A 144 16.30 -25.25 2.20
C SER A 144 15.84 -26.50 2.95
N GLU A 145 14.56 -26.82 2.84
CA GLU A 145 13.94 -28.05 3.38
C GLU A 145 12.90 -28.52 2.35
N ASP A 146 12.85 -29.81 2.04
CA ASP A 146 11.88 -30.40 1.09
C ASP A 146 11.77 -29.68 -0.28
N ASP A 147 12.92 -29.36 -0.90
CA ASP A 147 13.02 -28.59 -2.17
C ASP A 147 12.43 -27.17 -2.12
N ILE A 148 12.12 -26.66 -0.92
CA ILE A 148 11.66 -25.29 -0.68
C ILE A 148 12.83 -24.49 -0.12
N GLU A 149 13.24 -23.45 -0.85
CA GLU A 149 14.28 -22.53 -0.39
C GLU A 149 13.62 -21.34 0.32
N LEU A 150 14.20 -20.92 1.44
CA LEU A 150 13.79 -19.79 2.24
C LEU A 150 14.98 -18.87 2.47
N GLU A 151 14.76 -17.59 2.17
CA GLU A 151 15.71 -16.52 2.38
C GLU A 151 15.05 -15.45 3.25
N ILE A 152 15.68 -15.07 4.36
CA ILE A 152 15.16 -14.05 5.27
C ILE A 152 16.24 -13.06 5.61
N ALA A 153 15.94 -11.76 5.43
CA ALA A 153 16.76 -10.67 5.88
C ALA A 153 15.94 -9.78 6.83
N LEU A 154 16.54 -9.34 7.94
CA LEU A 154 15.84 -8.48 8.89
C LEU A 154 16.80 -7.55 9.65
N GLN A 155 16.29 -6.37 10.01
CA GLN A 155 17.02 -5.38 10.80
C GLN A 155 16.03 -4.47 11.53
N TYR A 156 16.33 -4.19 12.80
CA TYR A 156 15.58 -3.27 13.64
C TYR A 156 16.08 -1.83 13.44
N ASN A 157 15.16 -0.88 13.54
CA ASN A 157 15.40 0.55 13.56
C ASN A 157 14.63 1.22 14.71
N ASN A 158 14.94 2.49 14.98
CA ASN A 158 14.32 3.27 16.05
C ASN A 158 12.89 3.73 15.73
N GLY A 159 12.39 3.42 14.53
CA GLY A 159 11.02 3.70 14.13
C GLY A 159 9.98 2.89 14.90
N TYR A 160 8.72 3.23 14.67
CA TYR A 160 7.56 2.63 15.31
C TYR A 160 6.78 1.70 14.38
N VAL A 161 6.95 1.84 13.07
CA VAL A 161 6.24 1.06 12.07
C VAL A 161 7.02 -0.22 11.76
N ALA A 162 6.30 -1.34 11.66
CA ALA A 162 6.83 -2.62 11.21
C ALA A 162 6.70 -2.74 9.69
N ASN A 163 7.81 -2.99 9.00
CA ASN A 163 7.88 -3.16 7.55
C ASN A 163 8.26 -4.60 7.22
N VAL A 164 7.26 -5.48 7.19
CA VAL A 164 7.45 -6.91 6.87
C VAL A 164 6.90 -7.19 5.47
N TYR A 165 7.79 -7.58 4.57
CA TYR A 165 7.46 -7.94 3.19
C TYR A 165 7.69 -9.42 2.97
N SER A 166 6.83 -10.05 2.19
CA SER A 166 6.94 -11.47 1.90
C SER A 166 6.77 -11.74 0.41
N PHE A 167 7.53 -12.70 -0.10
CA PHE A 167 7.58 -13.06 -1.50
C PHE A 167 7.56 -14.57 -1.67
N VAL A 168 6.90 -15.02 -2.74
CA VAL A 168 6.94 -16.41 -3.19
C VAL A 168 7.24 -16.42 -4.68
N ASN A 169 8.35 -17.03 -5.09
CA ASN A 169 8.80 -17.10 -6.48
C ASN A 169 8.83 -15.71 -7.16
N ASN A 170 9.40 -14.71 -6.48
CA ASN A 170 9.48 -13.31 -6.92
C ASN A 170 8.14 -12.54 -7.01
N ILE A 171 7.06 -13.11 -6.49
CA ILE A 171 5.73 -12.48 -6.41
C ILE A 171 5.52 -11.98 -4.98
N ASN A 172 5.15 -10.70 -4.84
CA ASN A 172 4.86 -10.10 -3.54
C ASN A 172 3.55 -10.65 -2.98
N THR A 173 3.62 -11.34 -1.84
CA THR A 173 2.48 -11.86 -1.10
C THR A 173 2.10 -10.87 -0.01
N TYR A 174 1.48 -9.77 -0.42
CA TYR A 174 1.23 -8.63 0.45
C TYR A 174 0.13 -8.89 1.51
N GLU A 175 -0.76 -9.85 1.26
CA GLU A 175 -1.74 -10.38 2.24
C GLU A 175 -1.11 -11.45 3.16
N GLY A 176 0.19 -11.72 2.99
CA GLY A 176 0.95 -12.68 3.77
C GLY A 176 0.75 -14.13 3.31
N GLY A 177 0.52 -15.03 4.24
CA GLY A 177 0.35 -16.46 3.96
C GLY A 177 1.09 -17.35 4.94
N THR A 178 1.10 -18.65 4.65
CA THR A 178 1.64 -19.67 5.53
C THR A 178 3.12 -19.48 5.87
N HIS A 179 3.94 -19.04 4.91
CA HIS A 179 5.36 -18.72 5.11
C HIS A 179 5.56 -17.58 6.12
N ASP A 180 4.87 -16.47 5.92
CA ASP A 180 4.93 -15.27 6.74
C ASP A 180 4.43 -15.53 8.18
N GLU A 181 3.31 -16.25 8.33
CA GLU A 181 2.79 -16.68 9.63
C GLU A 181 3.79 -17.55 10.40
N GLY A 182 4.46 -18.48 9.73
CA GLY A 182 5.47 -19.35 10.34
C GLY A 182 6.65 -18.55 10.91
N VAL A 183 7.15 -17.57 10.16
CA VAL A 183 8.24 -16.68 10.60
C VAL A 183 7.79 -15.80 11.77
N LYS A 184 6.61 -15.16 11.67
CA LYS A 184 6.07 -14.29 12.74
C LYS A 184 5.86 -15.06 14.05
N ARG A 185 5.36 -16.30 13.96
CA ARG A 185 5.18 -17.19 15.12
C ARG A 185 6.53 -17.55 15.74
N ALA A 186 7.49 -17.96 14.92
CA ALA A 186 8.84 -18.29 15.37
C ALA A 186 9.52 -17.10 16.06
N LEU A 187 9.50 -15.93 15.42
CA LEU A 187 10.04 -14.68 15.98
C LEU A 187 9.46 -14.39 17.37
N THR A 188 8.13 -14.46 17.51
CA THR A 188 7.45 -14.19 18.78
C THR A 188 7.89 -15.17 19.88
N ARG A 189 7.95 -16.47 19.55
CA ARG A 189 8.37 -17.54 20.47
C ARG A 189 9.83 -17.37 20.90
N ILE A 190 10.74 -17.13 19.95
CA ILE A 190 12.18 -17.05 20.19
C ILE A 190 12.52 -15.84 21.04
N VAL A 191 11.99 -14.67 20.70
CA VAL A 191 12.23 -13.43 21.45
C VAL A 191 11.74 -13.58 22.89
N ASN A 192 10.53 -14.10 23.12
CA ASN A 192 10.03 -14.31 24.47
C ASN A 192 10.88 -15.31 25.28
N ASN A 193 11.35 -16.39 24.64
CA ASN A 193 12.25 -17.35 25.28
C ASN A 193 13.60 -16.74 25.64
N TYR A 194 14.17 -15.94 24.72
CA TYR A 194 15.42 -15.22 24.97
C TYR A 194 15.26 -14.16 26.06
N ALA A 195 14.13 -13.43 26.09
CA ALA A 195 13.81 -12.45 27.11
C ALA A 195 13.82 -13.04 28.53
N LYS A 196 13.22 -14.22 28.69
CA LYS A 196 13.17 -14.95 29.97
C LYS A 196 14.56 -15.42 30.39
N LYS A 197 15.37 -15.94 29.46
CA LYS A 197 16.74 -16.39 29.74
C LYS A 197 17.69 -15.23 30.09
N SER A 198 17.51 -14.09 29.45
CA SER A 198 18.34 -12.89 29.61
C SER A 198 17.81 -11.90 30.65
N ASN A 199 16.84 -12.30 31.49
CA ASN A 199 16.23 -11.50 32.56
C ASN A 199 15.55 -10.18 32.13
N PHE A 200 15.17 -10.05 30.86
CA PHE A 200 14.33 -8.93 30.38
C PHE A 200 12.85 -9.11 30.76
N LEU A 201 12.41 -10.37 30.93
CA LEU A 201 11.08 -10.72 31.46
C LEU A 201 11.25 -11.62 32.68
N LYS A 202 10.61 -11.25 33.79
CA LYS A 202 10.49 -12.12 34.97
C LYS A 202 9.37 -13.14 34.74
N THR A 203 9.35 -14.21 35.54
CA THR A 203 8.36 -15.30 35.42
C THR A 203 6.90 -14.84 35.46
N ASN A 204 6.60 -13.73 36.14
CA ASN A 204 5.24 -13.19 36.30
C ASN A 204 4.95 -12.00 35.38
N ASP A 205 5.91 -11.56 34.56
CA ASP A 205 5.69 -10.44 33.65
C ASP A 205 4.84 -10.88 32.46
N GLU A 206 4.01 -9.97 31.95
CA GLU A 206 3.25 -10.20 30.72
C GLU A 206 4.24 -10.40 29.55
N ALA A 207 4.03 -11.43 28.74
CA ALA A 207 4.86 -11.71 27.58
C ALA A 207 4.79 -10.56 26.56
N PHE A 208 5.84 -10.41 25.76
CA PHE A 208 5.81 -9.48 24.63
C PHE A 208 4.83 -9.98 23.57
N THR A 209 3.97 -9.09 23.09
CA THR A 209 3.04 -9.41 21.99
C THR A 209 3.77 -9.38 20.64
N SER A 210 3.12 -9.87 19.58
CA SER A 210 3.70 -9.84 18.23
C SER A 210 3.93 -8.40 17.75
N ASP A 211 3.07 -7.46 18.16
CA ASP A 211 3.21 -6.05 17.82
C ASP A 211 4.38 -5.40 18.55
N ASP A 212 4.58 -5.70 19.84
CA ASP A 212 5.74 -5.23 20.62
C ASP A 212 7.06 -5.63 19.94
N ILE A 213 7.11 -6.87 19.43
CA ILE A 213 8.32 -7.46 18.85
C ILE A 213 8.59 -6.93 17.44
N ARG A 214 7.56 -6.59 16.68
CA ARG A 214 7.70 -6.09 15.30
C ARG A 214 7.88 -4.57 15.22
N GLU A 215 7.69 -3.83 16.32
CA GLU A 215 7.84 -2.38 16.33
C GLU A 215 9.25 -1.93 15.86
N GLY A 216 9.32 -1.25 14.71
CA GLY A 216 10.58 -0.82 14.11
C GLY A 216 11.36 -1.93 13.41
N LEU A 217 10.75 -3.10 13.16
CA LEU A 217 11.36 -4.18 12.41
C LEU A 217 11.17 -3.98 10.91
N THR A 218 12.26 -4.02 10.14
CA THR A 218 12.21 -4.20 8.69
C THR A 218 12.65 -5.62 8.35
N MET A 219 11.81 -6.38 7.66
CA MET A 219 12.05 -7.79 7.36
C MET A 219 11.55 -8.14 5.96
N ILE A 220 12.35 -8.91 5.22
CA ILE A 220 11.98 -9.50 3.93
C ILE A 220 12.06 -11.02 4.07
N ILE A 221 10.97 -11.69 3.68
CA ILE A 221 10.85 -13.14 3.64
C ILE A 221 10.67 -13.55 2.17
N SER A 222 11.62 -14.26 1.58
CA SER A 222 11.53 -14.75 0.21
C SER A 222 11.51 -16.28 0.21
N VAL A 223 10.49 -16.86 -0.40
CA VAL A 223 10.33 -18.31 -0.55
C VAL A 223 10.44 -18.67 -2.03
N LYS A 224 11.19 -19.72 -2.32
CA LYS A 224 11.15 -20.39 -3.61
C LYS A 224 10.51 -21.76 -3.44
N HIS A 225 9.34 -21.92 -4.04
CA HIS A 225 8.52 -23.12 -3.90
C HIS A 225 8.30 -23.76 -5.28
N PRO A 226 8.45 -25.08 -5.45
CA PRO A 226 8.27 -25.73 -6.74
C PRO A 226 6.82 -25.69 -7.24
N ASN A 227 5.86 -25.82 -6.32
CA ASN A 227 4.42 -25.83 -6.64
C ASN A 227 3.57 -24.95 -5.68
N PRO A 228 3.69 -23.60 -5.74
CA PRO A 228 2.98 -22.73 -4.82
C PRO A 228 1.48 -22.69 -5.12
N GLN A 229 0.66 -22.72 -4.08
CA GLN A 229 -0.79 -22.60 -4.12
C GLN A 229 -1.17 -21.27 -3.48
N PHE A 230 -1.82 -20.40 -4.25
CA PHE A 230 -2.26 -19.10 -3.76
C PHE A 230 -3.77 -19.08 -3.54
N GLU A 231 -4.20 -18.28 -2.57
CA GLU A 231 -5.62 -17.92 -2.42
C GLU A 231 -5.97 -16.88 -3.51
N GLY A 232 -6.74 -17.28 -4.52
CA GLY A 232 -7.17 -16.40 -5.60
C GLY A 232 -6.15 -16.16 -6.72
N GLN A 233 -6.59 -15.45 -7.77
CA GLN A 233 -5.83 -15.24 -9.01
C GLN A 233 -4.72 -14.19 -8.87
N THR A 234 -4.89 -13.22 -7.99
CA THR A 234 -3.95 -12.11 -7.77
C THR A 234 -2.66 -12.56 -7.07
N LYS A 235 -2.59 -13.82 -6.60
CA LYS A 235 -1.42 -14.47 -5.98
C LYS A 235 -0.86 -13.70 -4.78
N THR A 236 -1.77 -13.18 -3.97
CA THR A 236 -1.49 -12.24 -2.88
C THR A 236 -1.20 -12.94 -1.55
N LYS A 237 -1.70 -14.17 -1.40
CA LYS A 237 -1.58 -14.96 -0.17
C LYS A 237 -1.23 -16.42 -0.45
N LEU A 238 -0.21 -16.94 0.22
CA LEU A 238 0.23 -18.33 0.10
C LEU A 238 -0.61 -19.27 0.99
N GLY A 239 -1.09 -20.38 0.42
CA GLY A 239 -1.94 -21.37 1.09
C GLY A 239 -1.27 -22.71 1.44
N ASN A 240 -0.02 -22.96 1.02
CA ASN A 240 0.70 -24.21 1.30
C ASN A 240 0.97 -24.40 2.80
N ILE A 241 0.26 -25.31 3.47
CA ILE A 241 0.28 -25.49 4.93
C ILE A 241 1.66 -25.95 5.42
N GLU A 242 2.34 -26.81 4.65
CA GLU A 242 3.67 -27.34 4.92
C GLU A 242 4.72 -26.23 5.07
N VAL A 243 4.60 -25.16 4.30
CA VAL A 243 5.54 -24.03 4.29
C VAL A 243 5.56 -23.32 5.64
N ARG A 244 4.45 -23.31 6.39
CA ARG A 244 4.38 -22.70 7.73
C ARG A 244 5.36 -23.36 8.71
N LYS A 245 5.49 -24.69 8.66
CA LYS A 245 6.39 -25.43 9.56
C LYS A 245 7.85 -25.27 9.11
N ILE A 246 8.09 -25.37 7.81
CA ILE A 246 9.42 -25.19 7.21
C ILE A 246 9.96 -23.79 7.53
N SER A 247 9.15 -22.74 7.32
CA SER A 247 9.58 -21.38 7.59
C SER A 247 9.84 -21.10 9.07
N ASP A 248 9.03 -21.65 9.98
CA ASP A 248 9.28 -21.58 11.43
C ASP A 248 10.62 -22.22 11.81
N ASN A 249 10.86 -23.44 11.34
CA ASN A 249 12.07 -24.21 11.67
C ASN A 249 13.35 -23.55 11.14
N LEU A 250 13.37 -23.19 9.86
CA LEU A 250 14.53 -22.57 9.22
C LEU A 250 14.84 -21.22 9.86
N PHE A 251 13.82 -20.38 10.09
CA PHE A 251 13.99 -19.12 10.78
C PHE A 251 14.48 -19.32 12.22
N ALA A 252 13.90 -20.26 12.96
CA ALA A 252 14.26 -20.49 14.35
C ALA A 252 15.72 -20.89 14.51
N LYS A 253 16.19 -21.82 13.68
CA LYS A 253 17.59 -22.25 13.67
C LYS A 253 18.55 -21.09 13.42
N GLY A 254 18.23 -20.21 12.47
CA GLY A 254 19.05 -19.05 12.15
C GLY A 254 19.02 -17.98 13.24
N PHE A 255 17.82 -17.58 13.68
CA PHE A 255 17.65 -16.46 14.59
C PHE A 255 18.08 -16.80 16.02
N GLU A 256 17.83 -18.01 16.52
CA GLU A 256 18.35 -18.44 17.83
C GLU A 256 19.89 -18.46 17.83
N ARG A 257 20.51 -18.92 16.73
CA ARG A 257 21.96 -18.89 16.55
C ARG A 257 22.49 -17.46 16.57
N PHE A 258 21.89 -16.56 15.80
CA PHE A 258 22.27 -15.15 15.78
C PHE A 258 22.23 -14.53 17.19
N LEU A 259 21.14 -14.78 17.93
CA LEU A 259 20.96 -14.20 19.26
C LEU A 259 22.07 -14.60 20.25
N LEU A 260 22.54 -15.85 20.14
CA LEU A 260 23.61 -16.41 20.96
C LEU A 260 25.01 -15.93 20.53
N GLU A 261 25.25 -15.82 19.22
CA GLU A 261 26.55 -15.41 18.67
C GLU A 261 26.79 -13.89 18.80
N ASN A 262 25.74 -13.07 18.89
CA ASN A 262 25.83 -11.60 18.88
C ASN A 262 25.18 -10.96 20.12
N PRO A 263 25.66 -11.22 21.35
CA PRO A 263 24.98 -10.82 22.58
C PRO A 263 24.75 -9.31 22.71
N ASP A 264 25.69 -8.48 22.26
CA ASP A 264 25.57 -7.01 22.34
C ASP A 264 24.46 -6.47 21.43
N GLU A 265 24.38 -6.98 20.20
CA GLU A 265 23.35 -6.59 19.23
C GLU A 265 21.98 -7.15 19.65
N SER A 266 21.95 -8.39 20.14
CA SER A 266 20.76 -9.00 20.75
C SER A 266 20.23 -8.15 21.89
N LYS A 267 21.10 -7.66 22.78
CA LYS A 267 20.70 -6.83 23.92
C LYS A 267 20.00 -5.54 23.46
N LYS A 268 20.54 -4.84 22.46
CA LYS A 268 19.92 -3.62 21.90
C LYS A 268 18.54 -3.90 21.30
N ILE A 269 18.39 -4.99 20.56
CA ILE A 269 17.10 -5.42 20.02
C ILE A 269 16.10 -5.66 21.16
N MET A 270 16.51 -6.35 22.23
CA MET A 270 15.65 -6.61 23.38
C MET A 270 15.27 -5.34 24.13
N GLU A 271 16.17 -4.36 24.26
CA GLU A 271 15.89 -3.05 24.86
C GLU A 271 14.85 -2.25 24.06
N LYS A 272 14.91 -2.30 22.72
CA LYS A 272 13.89 -1.70 21.85
C LYS A 272 12.52 -2.34 22.07
N ILE A 273 12.45 -3.67 22.03
CA ILE A 273 11.21 -4.43 22.23
C ILE A 273 10.63 -4.19 23.63
N PHE A 274 11.48 -4.18 24.66
CA PHE A 274 11.06 -3.90 26.04
C PHE A 274 10.46 -2.49 26.19
N THR A 275 11.05 -1.51 25.49
CA THR A 275 10.55 -0.13 25.48
C THR A 275 9.17 -0.04 24.81
N ALA A 276 8.97 -0.73 23.69
CA ALA A 276 7.68 -0.84 23.00
C ALA A 276 6.61 -1.45 23.92
N ALA A 277 6.92 -2.59 24.54
CA ALA A 277 6.01 -3.27 25.47
C ALA A 277 5.63 -2.40 26.67
N LYS A 278 6.60 -1.67 27.26
CA LYS A 278 6.33 -0.73 28.36
C LYS A 278 5.39 0.40 27.94
N ALA A 279 5.56 0.93 26.72
CA ALA A 279 4.68 1.96 26.17
C ALA A 279 3.25 1.42 25.97
N ARG A 280 3.09 0.21 25.39
CA ARG A 280 1.79 -0.46 25.25
C ARG A 280 1.09 -0.66 26.59
N LEU A 281 1.79 -1.19 27.60
CA LEU A 281 1.22 -1.42 28.93
C LEU A 281 0.82 -0.12 29.62
N ALA A 282 1.59 0.96 29.45
CA ALA A 282 1.23 2.28 29.95
C ALA A 282 -0.04 2.82 29.26
N ALA A 283 -0.13 2.70 27.93
CA ALA A 283 -1.30 3.10 27.15
C ALA A 283 -2.54 2.30 27.53
N LYS A 284 -2.41 0.97 27.72
CA LYS A 284 -3.50 0.09 28.18
C LYS A 284 -4.03 0.51 29.55
N LYS A 285 -3.14 0.77 30.53
CA LYS A 285 -3.53 1.26 31.86
C LYS A 285 -4.22 2.62 31.79
N ALA A 286 -3.70 3.56 30.99
CA ALA A 286 -4.33 4.87 30.79
C ALA A 286 -5.74 4.73 30.21
N ARG A 287 -5.91 3.87 29.19
CA ARG A 287 -7.21 3.56 28.59
C ARG A 287 -8.18 2.93 29.59
N GLU A 288 -7.76 1.94 30.36
CA GLU A 288 -8.62 1.28 31.35
C GLU A 288 -9.09 2.24 32.45
N LEU A 289 -8.21 3.13 32.92
CA LEU A 289 -8.55 4.18 33.88
C LEU A 289 -9.59 5.16 33.32
N THR A 290 -9.47 5.53 32.04
CA THR A 290 -10.48 6.35 31.36
C THR A 290 -11.79 5.57 31.15
N ARG A 291 -11.71 4.31 30.68
CA ARG A 291 -12.88 3.45 30.40
C ARG A 291 -13.70 3.16 31.64
N ARG A 292 -13.08 3.03 32.83
CA ARG A 292 -13.78 2.89 34.11
C ARG A 292 -14.51 4.17 34.53
N LYS A 293 -13.97 5.36 34.21
CA LYS A 293 -14.68 6.64 34.42
C LYS A 293 -15.82 6.83 33.41
N SER A 294 -15.66 6.32 32.19
CA SER A 294 -16.61 6.46 31.06
C SER A 294 -17.59 5.30 30.91
N ALA A 295 -17.60 4.30 31.79
CA ALA A 295 -18.43 3.08 31.61
C ALA A 295 -19.95 3.36 31.55
N LEU A 296 -20.38 4.53 32.03
CA LEU A 296 -21.75 5.04 31.89
C LEU A 296 -22.02 5.76 30.55
N GLU A 297 -21.01 6.03 29.72
CA GLU A 297 -21.08 6.88 28.51
C GLU A 297 -20.64 6.19 27.19
N ILE A 298 -20.22 4.92 27.22
CA ILE A 298 -19.49 4.25 26.11
C ILE A 298 -20.31 3.93 24.83
N SER A 299 -21.63 4.16 24.77
CA SER A 299 -22.40 3.74 23.58
C SER A 299 -22.50 4.76 22.44
N SER A 300 -21.95 5.97 22.57
CA SER A 300 -22.02 6.95 21.48
C SER A 300 -20.83 7.89 21.49
N LEU A 301 -20.40 8.36 20.31
CA LEU A 301 -19.60 9.58 20.16
C LEU A 301 -20.60 10.75 20.24
N PRO A 302 -21.01 11.20 21.43
CA PRO A 302 -22.21 12.02 21.57
C PRO A 302 -21.93 13.38 20.94
N GLY A 303 -22.68 13.71 19.89
CA GLY A 303 -22.57 15.00 19.19
C GLY A 303 -21.49 15.09 18.10
N LYS A 304 -20.60 14.10 17.93
CA LYS A 304 -19.57 14.13 16.87
C LYS A 304 -19.92 13.24 15.68
N LEU A 305 -20.20 11.95 15.90
CA LEU A 305 -20.62 11.05 14.83
C LEU A 305 -22.13 11.21 14.61
N ALA A 306 -22.53 11.68 13.42
CA ALA A 306 -23.90 11.52 12.97
C ALA A 306 -24.04 10.13 12.35
N ASP A 307 -24.54 9.15 13.10
CA ASP A 307 -24.66 7.78 12.61
C ASP A 307 -25.79 7.63 11.57
N CYS A 308 -25.78 6.52 10.82
CA CYS A 308 -26.88 6.08 9.98
C CYS A 308 -27.81 5.12 10.75
N SER A 309 -29.05 4.96 10.30
CA SER A 309 -30.01 4.05 10.96
C SER A 309 -29.80 2.58 10.60
N SER A 310 -29.28 2.28 9.40
CA SER A 310 -28.88 0.93 9.01
C SER A 310 -27.76 0.40 9.91
N LYS A 311 -27.83 -0.91 10.20
CA LYS A 311 -26.77 -1.66 10.88
C LYS A 311 -26.10 -2.68 9.96
N ASP A 312 -26.57 -2.80 8.74
CA ASP A 312 -25.92 -3.61 7.71
C ASP A 312 -24.73 -2.83 7.15
N ALA A 313 -23.52 -3.35 7.36
CA ALA A 313 -22.29 -2.72 6.91
C ALA A 313 -22.17 -2.67 5.38
N SER A 314 -22.82 -3.58 4.65
CA SER A 314 -22.71 -3.69 3.19
C SER A 314 -23.35 -2.53 2.43
N VAL A 315 -24.38 -1.93 3.03
CA VAL A 315 -25.10 -0.78 2.47
C VAL A 315 -24.74 0.53 3.18
N SER A 316 -24.04 0.46 4.31
CA SER A 316 -23.72 1.64 5.13
C SER A 316 -22.40 2.27 4.71
N GLU A 317 -22.38 3.60 4.67
CA GLU A 317 -21.26 4.43 4.23
C GLU A 317 -20.85 5.41 5.33
N LEU A 318 -19.56 5.65 5.52
CA LEU A 318 -19.02 6.64 6.46
C LEU A 318 -18.29 7.74 5.69
N PHE A 319 -18.80 8.96 5.73
CA PHE A 319 -18.12 10.14 5.22
C PHE A 319 -17.28 10.79 6.31
N ILE A 320 -15.98 10.88 6.07
CA ILE A 320 -15.03 11.61 6.90
C ILE A 320 -14.84 12.99 6.28
N VAL A 321 -15.28 14.03 6.98
CA VAL A 321 -15.37 15.40 6.46
C VAL A 321 -14.44 16.36 7.17
N GLU A 322 -13.91 17.33 6.43
CA GLU A 322 -13.10 18.41 6.96
C GLU A 322 -13.95 19.49 7.65
N GLY A 323 -13.83 19.57 8.97
CA GLY A 323 -14.47 20.62 9.76
C GLY A 323 -15.96 20.42 10.05
N ASP A 324 -16.45 21.20 11.02
CA ASP A 324 -17.86 21.18 11.40
C ASP A 324 -18.77 21.82 10.34
N SER A 325 -18.25 22.71 9.49
CA SER A 325 -19.04 23.38 8.44
C SER A 325 -19.43 22.41 7.34
N ALA A 326 -18.46 21.74 6.70
CA ALA A 326 -18.74 20.70 5.71
C ALA A 326 -19.52 19.54 6.35
N GLY A 327 -19.22 19.21 7.62
CA GLY A 327 -20.01 18.26 8.39
C GLY A 327 -21.49 18.63 8.56
N GLY A 328 -21.80 19.93 8.69
CA GLY A 328 -23.15 20.45 8.72
C GLY A 328 -23.89 20.26 7.40
N SER A 329 -23.30 20.70 6.29
CA SER A 329 -23.88 20.53 4.94
C SER A 329 -24.06 19.05 4.60
N ALA A 330 -23.04 18.21 4.85
CA ALA A 330 -23.11 16.78 4.61
C ALA A 330 -24.19 16.09 5.46
N LYS A 331 -24.36 16.51 6.73
CA LYS A 331 -25.44 15.99 7.58
C LYS A 331 -26.83 16.37 7.06
N GLY A 332 -26.97 17.56 6.47
CA GLY A 332 -28.23 18.01 5.86
C GLY A 332 -28.56 17.29 4.56
N GLY A 333 -27.55 16.98 3.74
CA GLY A 333 -27.72 16.41 2.40
C GLY A 333 -27.70 14.88 2.33
N ARG A 334 -27.30 14.19 3.40
CA ARG A 334 -27.15 12.73 3.38
C ARG A 334 -28.47 11.96 3.34
N ASP A 335 -28.41 10.73 2.83
CA ASP A 335 -29.39 9.70 3.20
C ASP A 335 -29.08 9.17 4.61
N SER A 336 -29.82 9.64 5.60
CA SER A 336 -29.64 9.22 7.01
C SER A 336 -29.86 7.72 7.26
N LYS A 337 -30.44 6.98 6.30
CA LYS A 337 -30.62 5.53 6.40
C LYS A 337 -29.29 4.79 6.26
N THR A 338 -28.44 5.20 5.32
CA THR A 338 -27.23 4.47 4.93
C THR A 338 -25.96 5.27 5.16
N GLN A 339 -26.00 6.60 5.23
CA GLN A 339 -24.81 7.44 5.27
C GLN A 339 -24.58 8.04 6.66
N ALA A 340 -23.42 7.76 7.23
CA ALA A 340 -22.92 8.31 8.48
C ALA A 340 -21.89 9.43 8.20
N ILE A 341 -21.86 10.47 9.04
CA ILE A 341 -20.96 11.62 8.89
C ILE A 341 -20.09 11.76 10.13
N LEU A 342 -18.77 11.81 9.92
CA LEU A 342 -17.76 12.06 10.95
C LEU A 342 -16.94 13.31 10.59
N PRO A 343 -17.24 14.48 11.18
CA PRO A 343 -16.43 15.67 11.03
C PRO A 343 -15.12 15.56 11.82
N LEU A 344 -14.04 16.00 11.20
CA LEU A 344 -12.71 16.10 11.78
C LEU A 344 -12.37 17.54 12.10
N LYS A 345 -11.68 17.76 13.22
CA LYS A 345 -11.25 19.10 13.64
C LYS A 345 -9.77 19.30 13.41
N GLY A 346 -9.45 20.18 12.46
CA GLY A 346 -8.08 20.52 12.09
C GLY A 346 -7.32 19.35 11.46
N LYS A 347 -6.00 19.52 11.31
CA LYS A 347 -5.12 18.51 10.72
C LYS A 347 -4.94 17.32 11.65
N ILE A 348 -5.03 16.12 11.09
CA ILE A 348 -4.83 14.88 11.84
C ILE A 348 -3.36 14.75 12.26
N LEU A 349 -3.11 14.10 13.39
CA LEU A 349 -1.76 13.74 13.81
C LEU A 349 -1.10 12.84 12.74
N ASN A 350 0.08 13.23 12.26
CA ASN A 350 0.89 12.36 11.42
C ASN A 350 1.32 11.13 12.23
N VAL A 351 0.75 9.98 11.86
CA VAL A 351 0.97 8.72 12.58
C VAL A 351 2.30 8.05 12.23
N GLU A 352 2.93 8.41 11.12
CA GLU A 352 4.25 7.87 10.72
C GLU A 352 5.33 8.24 11.75
N LYS A 353 5.24 9.46 12.31
CA LYS A 353 6.20 10.02 13.27
C LYS A 353 5.79 9.81 14.74
N ALA A 354 4.70 9.10 14.99
CA ALA A 354 4.10 9.05 16.31
C ALA A 354 4.09 7.62 16.86
N ARG A 355 4.35 7.52 18.16
CA ARG A 355 4.19 6.27 18.91
C ARG A 355 2.72 5.92 19.07
N LEU A 356 2.46 4.62 19.22
CA LEU A 356 1.11 4.10 19.40
C LEU A 356 0.37 4.76 20.57
N ASP A 357 1.01 5.01 21.71
CA ASP A 357 0.38 5.68 22.86
C ASP A 357 -0.07 7.12 22.54
N LYS A 358 0.75 7.88 21.81
CA LYS A 358 0.42 9.24 21.37
C LYS A 358 -0.70 9.24 20.33
N ILE A 359 -0.67 8.30 19.39
CA ILE A 359 -1.72 8.11 18.37
C ILE A 359 -3.06 7.82 19.05
N LEU A 360 -3.06 6.90 20.01
CA LEU A 360 -4.26 6.51 20.73
C LEU A 360 -4.71 7.54 21.76
N GLY A 361 -3.83 8.44 22.19
CA GLY A 361 -4.17 9.60 23.00
C GLY A 361 -4.85 10.72 22.22
N ASN A 362 -4.77 10.71 20.88
CA ASN A 362 -5.39 11.72 20.03
C ASN A 362 -6.92 11.49 19.89
N ASN A 363 -7.71 12.53 20.15
CA ASN A 363 -9.17 12.45 20.14
C ASN A 363 -9.76 12.20 18.74
N GLU A 364 -9.17 12.77 17.68
CA GLU A 364 -9.63 12.58 16.29
C GLU A 364 -9.42 11.13 15.86
N ILE A 365 -8.22 10.59 16.09
CA ILE A 365 -7.89 9.19 15.81
C ILE A 365 -8.78 8.24 16.61
N ARG A 366 -9.00 8.49 17.91
CA ARG A 366 -9.93 7.70 18.72
C ARG A 366 -11.35 7.73 18.16
N SER A 367 -11.80 8.89 17.68
CA SER A 367 -13.13 9.04 17.08
C SER A 367 -13.24 8.19 15.81
N LEU A 368 -12.21 8.21 14.94
CA LEU A 368 -12.14 7.38 13.74
C LEU A 368 -12.20 5.89 14.07
N ILE A 369 -11.34 5.40 14.98
CA ILE A 369 -11.30 3.99 15.38
C ILE A 369 -12.67 3.55 15.95
N THR A 370 -13.29 4.41 16.76
CA THR A 370 -14.60 4.13 17.37
C THR A 370 -15.73 4.12 16.33
N ALA A 371 -15.67 5.02 15.33
CA ALA A 371 -16.64 5.05 14.24
C ALA A 371 -16.55 3.78 13.40
N ILE A 372 -15.34 3.40 12.95
CA ILE A 372 -15.09 2.22 12.12
C ILE A 372 -15.50 0.91 12.83
N GLY A 373 -15.22 0.81 14.14
CA GLY A 373 -15.73 -0.27 15.00
C GLY A 373 -14.89 -1.56 14.99
N THR A 374 -13.88 -1.68 14.14
CA THR A 374 -13.04 -2.89 14.02
C THR A 374 -12.01 -3.03 15.14
N GLY A 375 -11.76 -2.01 15.95
CA GLY A 375 -10.60 -1.99 16.85
C GLY A 375 -9.29 -1.69 16.10
N ILE A 376 -8.14 -1.85 16.76
CA ILE A 376 -6.80 -1.54 16.22
C ILE A 376 -5.75 -2.48 16.81
N GLY A 377 -4.72 -2.84 16.03
CA GLY A 377 -3.65 -3.74 16.47
C GLY A 377 -4.18 -5.11 16.87
N ASP A 378 -3.76 -5.62 18.03
CA ASP A 378 -4.21 -6.92 18.57
C ASP A 378 -5.74 -7.08 18.75
N GLU A 379 -6.50 -5.99 18.90
CA GLU A 379 -7.98 -6.03 19.02
C GLU A 379 -8.70 -5.89 17.66
N PHE A 380 -7.93 -5.79 16.56
CA PHE A 380 -8.49 -5.61 15.23
C PHE A 380 -9.29 -6.83 14.77
N ASP A 381 -10.54 -6.61 14.39
CA ASP A 381 -11.47 -7.60 13.88
C ASP A 381 -12.29 -6.97 12.76
N ILE A 382 -12.01 -7.41 11.53
CA ILE A 382 -12.67 -6.89 10.32
C ILE A 382 -14.17 -7.19 10.31
N GLU A 383 -14.61 -8.28 10.94
CA GLU A 383 -16.02 -8.69 10.95
C GLU A 383 -16.89 -7.71 11.77
N LYS A 384 -16.27 -6.89 12.62
CA LYS A 384 -16.96 -5.84 13.40
C LYS A 384 -17.06 -4.51 12.65
N ILE A 385 -16.63 -4.46 11.40
CA ILE A 385 -16.72 -3.23 10.61
C ILE A 385 -18.16 -2.77 10.49
N ARG A 386 -18.37 -1.46 10.63
CA ARG A 386 -19.70 -0.85 10.57
C ARG A 386 -20.08 -0.32 9.20
N TYR A 387 -19.11 -0.07 8.33
CA TYR A 387 -19.29 0.55 7.02
C TYR A 387 -18.34 -0.09 6.00
N HIS A 388 -18.87 -0.70 4.94
CA HIS A 388 -18.05 -1.24 3.84
C HIS A 388 -17.55 -0.16 2.89
N LYS A 389 -18.04 1.09 3.01
CA LYS A 389 -17.50 2.24 2.31
C LYS A 389 -17.16 3.33 3.30
N ILE A 390 -15.88 3.68 3.37
CA ILE A 390 -15.36 4.80 4.13
C ILE A 390 -14.84 5.80 3.10
N ILE A 391 -15.51 6.95 3.02
CA ILE A 391 -15.29 7.97 2.00
C ILE A 391 -14.63 9.17 2.66
N ILE A 392 -13.42 9.50 2.22
CA ILE A 392 -12.71 10.72 2.60
C ILE A 392 -13.25 11.85 1.72
N MET A 393 -13.85 12.86 2.34
CA MET A 393 -14.47 14.00 1.65
C MET A 393 -13.86 15.29 2.22
N THR A 394 -12.79 15.76 1.57
CA THR A 394 -12.06 16.98 1.92
C THR A 394 -12.17 18.01 0.82
N ASP A 395 -11.81 19.27 1.12
CA ASP A 395 -11.83 20.34 0.13
C ASP A 395 -10.78 20.10 -0.97
N ALA A 396 -11.05 20.62 -2.18
CA ALA A 396 -10.17 20.53 -3.33
C ALA A 396 -9.07 21.60 -3.30
N ASP A 397 -8.41 21.74 -2.14
CA ASP A 397 -7.34 22.69 -1.88
C ASP A 397 -6.10 22.01 -1.27
N VAL A 398 -5.08 22.82 -0.94
CA VAL A 398 -3.82 22.32 -0.37
C VAL A 398 -3.98 21.70 1.02
N ASP A 399 -4.96 22.15 1.80
CA ASP A 399 -5.20 21.67 3.16
C ASP A 399 -5.99 20.35 3.14
N GLY A 400 -6.99 20.23 2.27
CA GLY A 400 -7.73 19.01 2.02
C GLY A 400 -6.85 17.89 1.45
N ALA A 401 -5.95 18.22 0.50
CA ALA A 401 -4.95 17.26 0.00
C ALA A 401 -4.01 16.77 1.12
N HIS A 402 -3.63 17.65 2.05
CA HIS A 402 -2.81 17.29 3.19
C HIS A 402 -3.57 16.40 4.18
N ILE A 403 -4.83 16.70 4.49
CA ILE A 403 -5.67 15.85 5.36
C ILE A 403 -5.89 14.48 4.73
N THR A 404 -6.17 14.43 3.43
CA THR A 404 -6.28 13.19 2.67
C THR A 404 -4.99 12.37 2.79
N THR A 405 -3.82 12.99 2.61
CA THR A 405 -2.53 12.30 2.78
C THR A 405 -2.34 11.74 4.19
N LEU A 406 -2.71 12.49 5.23
CA LEU A 406 -2.65 12.04 6.63
C LEU A 406 -3.60 10.86 6.91
N LEU A 407 -4.82 10.92 6.36
CA LEU A 407 -5.80 9.83 6.48
C LEU A 407 -5.34 8.58 5.74
N LEU A 408 -4.83 8.71 4.51
CA LEU A 408 -4.28 7.59 3.75
C LEU A 408 -3.10 6.95 4.49
N THR A 409 -2.23 7.77 5.10
CA THR A 409 -1.15 7.27 5.95
C THR A 409 -1.72 6.48 7.14
N PHE A 410 -2.74 7.01 7.82
CA PHE A 410 -3.39 6.33 8.93
C PHE A 410 -4.03 5.00 8.52
N PHE A 411 -4.79 4.97 7.43
CA PHE A 411 -5.40 3.75 6.92
C PHE A 411 -4.34 2.74 6.47
N TYR A 412 -3.29 3.18 5.78
CA TYR A 412 -2.23 2.30 5.32
C TYR A 412 -1.45 1.66 6.48
N ARG A 413 -1.18 2.41 7.55
CA ARG A 413 -0.40 1.94 8.70
C ARG A 413 -1.19 1.06 9.66
N PHE A 414 -2.46 1.37 9.91
CA PHE A 414 -3.24 0.71 10.97
C PHE A 414 -4.44 -0.10 10.47
N PHE A 415 -4.90 0.16 9.25
CA PHE A 415 -6.14 -0.39 8.69
C PHE A 415 -5.93 -0.89 7.27
N ARG A 416 -4.73 -1.42 6.98
CA ARG A 416 -4.33 -1.86 5.65
C ARG A 416 -5.34 -2.81 5.01
N THR A 417 -5.87 -3.74 5.80
CA THR A 417 -6.91 -4.70 5.37
C THR A 417 -8.17 -4.02 4.85
N LEU A 418 -8.52 -2.81 5.32
CA LEU A 418 -9.65 -2.04 4.78
C LEU A 418 -9.38 -1.56 3.36
N ILE A 419 -8.14 -1.20 3.06
CA ILE A 419 -7.74 -0.80 1.70
C ILE A 419 -7.72 -2.04 0.80
N GLU A 420 -7.18 -3.16 1.27
CA GLU A 420 -7.11 -4.42 0.51
C GLU A 420 -8.50 -4.99 0.18
N LYS A 421 -9.47 -4.86 1.10
CA LYS A 421 -10.89 -5.17 0.85
C LYS A 421 -11.58 -4.15 -0.05
N GLY A 422 -10.94 -3.03 -0.34
CA GLY A 422 -11.46 -1.97 -1.19
C GLY A 422 -12.57 -1.16 -0.53
N TYR A 423 -12.46 -0.89 0.77
CA TYR A 423 -13.45 -0.14 1.54
C TYR A 423 -13.12 1.35 1.67
N ILE A 424 -11.92 1.79 1.27
CA ILE A 424 -11.50 3.19 1.36
C ILE A 424 -11.67 3.90 0.01
N TYR A 425 -12.33 5.05 0.03
CA TYR A 425 -12.64 5.87 -1.14
C TYR A 425 -12.31 7.33 -0.87
N ILE A 426 -12.07 8.10 -1.93
CA ILE A 426 -11.91 9.55 -1.89
C ILE A 426 -13.01 10.17 -2.75
N ALA A 427 -13.80 11.08 -2.20
CA ALA A 427 -14.82 11.80 -2.95
C ALA A 427 -14.18 12.78 -3.93
N GLN A 428 -14.81 12.97 -5.09
CA GLN A 428 -14.41 13.96 -6.09
C GLN A 428 -15.53 15.01 -6.23
N PRO A 429 -15.54 16.04 -5.36
CA PRO A 429 -16.47 17.15 -5.53
C PRO A 429 -16.14 17.94 -6.80
N PRO A 430 -17.12 18.57 -7.46
CA PRO A 430 -16.89 19.32 -8.68
C PRO A 430 -16.06 20.59 -8.44
N LEU A 431 -15.07 20.83 -9.31
CA LEU A 431 -14.23 22.03 -9.28
C LEU A 431 -14.97 23.28 -9.76
N TYR A 432 -15.90 23.12 -10.71
CA TYR A 432 -16.63 24.23 -11.32
C TYR A 432 -18.14 24.02 -11.26
N SER A 433 -18.87 25.13 -11.15
CA SER A 433 -20.29 25.21 -11.44
C SER A 433 -20.52 26.17 -12.60
N ILE A 434 -21.33 25.75 -13.57
CA ILE A 434 -21.67 26.49 -14.78
C ILE A 434 -23.17 26.78 -14.73
N GLU A 435 -23.53 28.06 -14.69
CA GLU A 435 -24.92 28.49 -14.69
C GLU A 435 -25.30 29.14 -16.03
N TYR A 436 -26.39 28.64 -16.62
CA TYR A 436 -27.03 29.22 -17.81
C TYR A 436 -28.53 29.39 -17.58
N GLY A 437 -28.96 30.63 -17.36
CA GLY A 437 -30.37 30.93 -17.08
C GLY A 437 -30.82 30.32 -15.75
N LYS A 438 -31.58 29.22 -15.83
CA LYS A 438 -32.04 28.43 -14.65
C LYS A 438 -31.33 27.08 -14.51
N ASN A 439 -30.52 26.69 -15.49
CA ASN A 439 -29.81 25.43 -15.47
C ASN A 439 -28.46 25.63 -14.79
N LYS A 440 -28.10 24.69 -13.91
CA LYS A 440 -26.80 24.63 -13.25
C LYS A 440 -26.20 23.26 -13.55
N GLU A 441 -25.03 23.26 -14.16
CA GLU A 441 -24.22 22.07 -14.44
C GLU A 441 -22.91 22.15 -13.64
N TYR A 442 -22.28 21.00 -13.41
CA TYR A 442 -21.04 20.90 -12.64
C TYR A 442 -19.97 20.21 -13.48
N ALA A 443 -18.72 20.63 -13.30
CA ALA A 443 -17.57 20.00 -13.93
C ALA A 443 -16.53 19.60 -12.87
N LEU A 444 -16.01 18.38 -12.98
CA LEU A 444 -14.95 17.86 -12.13
C LEU A 444 -13.59 18.49 -12.46
N GLY A 445 -13.38 18.98 -13.69
CA GLY A 445 -12.12 19.61 -14.08
C GLY A 445 -12.19 20.34 -15.42
N ASP A 446 -11.04 20.86 -15.87
CA ASP A 446 -10.97 21.78 -17.01
C ASP A 446 -11.45 21.18 -18.33
N LYS A 447 -11.15 19.90 -18.58
CA LYS A 447 -11.61 19.20 -19.80
C LYS A 447 -13.14 19.14 -19.87
N GLU A 448 -13.78 18.75 -18.77
CA GLU A 448 -15.23 18.66 -18.70
C GLU A 448 -15.88 20.05 -18.75
N LEU A 449 -15.25 21.05 -18.14
CA LEU A 449 -15.66 22.44 -18.26
C LEU A 449 -15.68 22.89 -19.73
N GLU A 450 -14.61 22.62 -20.49
CA GLU A 450 -14.56 22.94 -21.92
C GLU A 450 -15.65 22.22 -22.72
N GLU A 451 -15.92 20.95 -22.42
CA GLU A 451 -16.97 20.17 -23.08
C GLU A 451 -18.36 20.72 -22.78
N ILE A 452 -18.65 21.05 -21.52
CA ILE A 452 -19.93 21.66 -21.11
C ILE A 452 -20.10 23.02 -21.78
N VAL A 453 -19.08 23.87 -21.76
CA VAL A 453 -19.13 25.19 -22.40
C VAL A 453 -19.41 25.08 -23.91
N LYS A 454 -18.84 24.08 -24.60
CA LYS A 454 -19.08 23.82 -26.03
C LYS A 454 -20.51 23.37 -26.36
N LYS A 455 -21.28 22.87 -25.39
CA LYS A 455 -22.71 22.52 -25.59
C LYS A 455 -23.57 23.77 -25.78
N TYR A 456 -23.14 24.92 -25.27
CA TYR A 456 -23.89 26.17 -25.34
C TYR A 456 -23.54 26.96 -26.61
N PRO A 457 -24.50 27.75 -27.16
CA PRO A 457 -24.24 28.57 -28.34
C PRO A 457 -23.10 29.57 -28.13
N GLU A 458 -22.29 29.82 -29.17
CA GLU A 458 -21.26 30.86 -29.14
C GLU A 458 -21.87 32.22 -28.75
N GLY A 459 -21.33 32.84 -27.70
CA GLY A 459 -21.84 34.10 -27.14
C GLY A 459 -22.90 33.96 -26.03
N ALA A 460 -23.24 32.73 -25.61
CA ALA A 460 -24.04 32.50 -24.42
C ALA A 460 -23.36 33.10 -23.18
N LYS A 461 -24.11 33.85 -22.35
CA LYS A 461 -23.63 34.34 -21.06
C LYS A 461 -23.67 33.21 -20.03
N LEU A 462 -22.59 32.45 -19.96
CA LEU A 462 -22.36 31.44 -18.93
C LEU A 462 -21.71 32.10 -17.71
N ASN A 463 -22.28 31.87 -16.53
CA ASN A 463 -21.63 32.22 -15.28
C ASN A 463 -20.88 30.99 -14.79
N VAL A 464 -19.54 31.00 -14.93
CA VAL A 464 -18.67 29.93 -14.42
C VAL A 464 -18.08 30.39 -13.10
N SER A 465 -18.29 29.60 -12.04
CA SER A 465 -17.67 29.81 -10.73
C SER A 465 -16.89 28.58 -10.31
N ARG A 466 -15.71 28.80 -9.72
CA ARG A 466 -14.88 27.75 -9.11
C ARG A 466 -15.34 27.53 -7.67
N ASN A 467 -15.64 26.29 -7.32
CA ASN A 467 -15.99 25.92 -5.95
C ASN A 467 -14.72 25.93 -5.10
N LYS A 468 -14.72 26.66 -3.98
CA LYS A 468 -13.52 26.80 -3.13
C LYS A 468 -13.51 25.84 -1.95
N GLY A 469 -14.67 25.40 -1.47
CA GLY A 469 -14.75 24.41 -0.40
C GLY A 469 -16.14 23.79 -0.28
N LEU A 470 -16.20 22.59 0.28
CA LEU A 470 -17.43 21.81 0.51
C LEU A 470 -18.41 22.52 1.44
N GLY A 471 -17.89 23.37 2.34
CA GLY A 471 -18.71 24.17 3.25
C GLY A 471 -19.49 25.31 2.59
N GLU A 472 -19.14 25.69 1.36
CA GLU A 472 -19.86 26.73 0.60
C GLU A 472 -21.04 26.15 -0.19
N MET A 473 -21.05 24.84 -0.41
CA MET A 473 -22.16 24.13 -1.06
C MET A 473 -23.33 23.98 -0.08
N ASN A 474 -24.53 24.23 -0.58
CA ASN A 474 -25.72 23.92 0.19
C ASN A 474 -25.93 22.38 0.28
N PRO A 475 -26.76 21.88 1.21
CA PRO A 475 -26.96 20.45 1.39
C PRO A 475 -27.48 19.70 0.16
N GLU A 476 -28.32 20.33 -0.67
CA GLU A 476 -28.90 19.73 -1.88
C GLU A 476 -27.83 19.59 -2.96
N GLU A 477 -27.05 20.64 -3.20
CA GLU A 477 -25.93 20.65 -4.14
C GLU A 477 -24.86 19.61 -3.76
N LEU A 478 -24.51 19.53 -2.48
CA LEU A 478 -23.54 18.55 -2.01
C LEU A 478 -24.04 17.11 -2.16
N ASN A 479 -25.34 16.89 -1.97
CA ASN A 479 -25.98 15.61 -2.22
C ASN A 479 -25.86 15.22 -3.71
N GLU A 480 -26.42 16.04 -4.59
CA GLU A 480 -26.53 15.76 -6.03
C GLU A 480 -25.17 15.54 -6.69
N THR A 481 -24.14 16.26 -6.24
CA THR A 481 -22.83 16.23 -6.88
C THR A 481 -21.88 15.17 -6.32
N THR A 482 -21.91 14.95 -5.00
CA THR A 482 -20.78 14.27 -4.31
C THR A 482 -21.24 13.11 -3.42
N MET A 483 -22.47 13.11 -2.90
CA MET A 483 -22.92 12.09 -1.96
C MET A 483 -23.91 11.09 -2.54
N ASP A 484 -24.71 11.51 -3.52
CA ASP A 484 -25.73 10.68 -4.17
C ASP A 484 -25.10 9.51 -4.93
N ILE A 485 -25.66 8.32 -4.75
CA ILE A 485 -25.09 7.07 -5.24
C ILE A 485 -25.09 7.02 -6.77
N GLU A 486 -26.08 7.65 -7.41
CA GLU A 486 -26.28 7.60 -8.85
C GLU A 486 -25.40 8.61 -9.61
N ASN A 487 -25.00 9.72 -8.97
CA ASN A 487 -24.36 10.85 -9.64
C ASN A 487 -22.90 11.10 -9.22
N ARG A 488 -22.45 10.55 -8.09
CA ARG A 488 -21.11 10.84 -7.56
C ARG A 488 -19.98 10.10 -8.27
N TYR A 489 -18.80 10.69 -8.18
CA TYR A 489 -17.53 10.08 -8.56
C TYR A 489 -16.67 9.82 -7.31
N LEU A 490 -16.23 8.57 -7.16
CA LEU A 490 -15.37 8.14 -6.06
C LEU A 490 -14.09 7.50 -6.61
N ILE A 491 -12.94 7.94 -6.12
CA ILE A 491 -11.67 7.26 -6.35
C ILE A 491 -11.56 6.13 -5.34
N LYS A 492 -11.51 4.89 -5.82
CA LYS A 492 -11.27 3.72 -4.95
C LYS A 492 -9.78 3.60 -4.67
N VAL A 493 -9.40 3.61 -3.40
CA VAL A 493 -7.99 3.46 -2.99
C VAL A 493 -7.61 1.98 -3.03
N ASN A 494 -6.47 1.67 -3.67
CA ASN A 494 -5.90 0.34 -3.75
C ASN A 494 -4.40 0.35 -3.41
N ILE A 495 -3.84 -0.81 -3.03
CA ILE A 495 -2.40 -1.01 -2.84
C ILE A 495 -1.91 -1.88 -3.98
N GLU A 496 -1.32 -1.27 -5.00
CA GLU A 496 -0.70 -2.01 -6.11
C GLU A 496 0.66 -2.57 -5.72
N ASP A 497 1.49 -1.76 -5.07
CA ASP A 497 2.81 -2.13 -4.58
C ASP A 497 2.99 -1.60 -3.16
N ALA A 498 2.90 -2.51 -2.19
CA ALA A 498 3.05 -2.20 -0.77
C ALA A 498 4.45 -1.69 -0.40
N ILE A 499 5.49 -2.08 -1.15
CA ILE A 499 6.85 -1.63 -0.85
C ILE A 499 7.02 -0.20 -1.34
N ARG A 500 6.58 0.08 -2.58
CA ARG A 500 6.57 1.44 -3.10
C ARG A 500 5.72 2.36 -2.23
N ALA A 501 4.51 1.94 -1.89
CA ALA A 501 3.63 2.70 -1.01
C ALA A 501 4.31 3.01 0.34
N ASP A 502 4.92 2.01 0.96
CA ASP A 502 5.67 2.22 2.21
C ASP A 502 6.83 3.20 2.05
N GLN A 503 7.64 3.06 1.00
CA GLN A 503 8.75 3.98 0.72
C GLN A 503 8.25 5.41 0.55
N VAL A 504 7.18 5.60 -0.23
CA VAL A 504 6.56 6.91 -0.46
C VAL A 504 6.05 7.50 0.86
N PHE A 505 5.32 6.73 1.68
CA PHE A 505 4.88 7.20 2.99
C PHE A 505 6.05 7.52 3.92
N SER A 506 7.10 6.70 3.96
CA SER A 506 8.27 6.96 4.80
C SER A 506 9.06 8.19 4.32
N ILE A 507 9.14 8.47 3.02
CA ILE A 507 9.79 9.68 2.49
C ILE A 507 8.94 10.92 2.81
N LEU A 508 7.66 10.90 2.45
CA LEU A 508 6.78 12.06 2.57
C LEU A 508 6.37 12.33 4.03
N MET A 509 6.09 11.29 4.80
CA MET A 509 5.54 11.40 6.14
C MET A 509 6.55 11.10 7.25
N GLY A 510 7.73 10.56 6.94
CA GLY A 510 8.78 10.24 7.90
C GLY A 510 9.59 11.43 8.41
N GLU A 511 10.45 11.20 9.41
CA GLU A 511 11.14 12.26 10.14
C GLU A 511 12.18 13.01 9.31
N ASP A 512 12.83 12.35 8.37
CA ASP A 512 13.91 12.90 7.56
C ASP A 512 13.41 13.95 6.55
N VAL A 513 14.12 15.07 6.48
CA VAL A 513 13.76 16.23 5.66
C VAL A 513 14.42 16.16 4.29
N GLU A 514 15.64 15.64 4.20
CA GLU A 514 16.44 15.68 2.97
C GLU A 514 15.87 14.79 1.87
N PRO A 515 15.51 13.51 2.11
CA PRO A 515 14.88 12.65 1.11
C PRO A 515 13.55 13.22 0.61
N ARG A 516 12.78 13.85 1.50
CA ARG A 516 11.51 14.50 1.15
C ARG A 516 11.74 15.69 0.24
N ARG A 517 12.72 16.53 0.57
CA ARG A 517 13.07 17.69 -0.26
C ARG A 517 13.50 17.25 -1.65
N ASN A 518 14.37 16.25 -1.76
CA ASN A 518 14.81 15.71 -3.05
C ASN A 518 13.62 15.15 -3.85
N PHE A 519 12.72 14.41 -3.20
CA PHE A 519 11.49 13.93 -3.83
C PHE A 519 10.64 15.08 -4.37
N ILE A 520 10.46 16.15 -3.60
CA ILE A 520 9.72 17.33 -4.06
C ILE A 520 10.44 17.99 -5.25
N GLU A 521 11.76 18.20 -5.18
CA GLU A 521 12.53 18.81 -6.27
C GLU A 521 12.47 17.99 -7.58
N GLU A 522 12.58 16.67 -7.48
CA GLU A 522 12.50 15.75 -8.63
C GLU A 522 11.11 15.71 -9.27
N ASN A 523 10.05 15.86 -8.46
CA ASN A 523 8.64 15.76 -8.91
C ASN A 523 7.96 17.13 -9.13
N ALA A 524 8.58 18.25 -8.72
CA ALA A 524 8.00 19.59 -8.85
C ALA A 524 7.86 20.04 -10.32
N LEU A 525 8.61 19.45 -11.25
CA LEU A 525 8.55 19.75 -12.69
C LEU A 525 7.19 19.39 -13.33
N PHE A 526 6.30 18.70 -12.62
CA PHE A 526 4.93 18.40 -13.06
C PHE A 526 3.89 19.44 -12.64
N VAL A 527 4.27 20.46 -11.85
CA VAL A 527 3.35 21.49 -11.37
C VAL A 527 3.39 22.69 -12.33
N LYS A 528 2.43 22.74 -13.27
CA LYS A 528 2.20 23.94 -14.10
C LYS A 528 1.43 25.04 -13.37
N ASP A 529 0.75 24.72 -12.27
CA ASP A 529 -0.05 25.67 -11.49
C ASP A 529 0.34 25.61 -10.01
N LEU A 530 1.35 26.41 -9.65
CA LEU A 530 1.49 26.91 -8.28
C LEU A 530 0.72 28.22 -8.24
N ASP A 531 -0.50 28.20 -7.70
CA ASP A 531 -1.17 29.42 -7.23
C ASP A 531 -0.26 30.03 -6.14
N ILE A 532 0.40 31.16 -6.45
CA ILE A 532 1.12 32.03 -5.51
C ILE A 532 0.13 32.99 -4.86
#